data_AF-A0A0K8UIR0-F1
#
_entry.id   AF-A0A0K8UIR0-F1
#
_cell.length_a   1.000
_cell.length_b   1.000
_cell.length_c   1.000
_cell.angle_alpha   90.00
_cell.angle_beta   90.00
_cell.angle_gamma   90.00
#
_symmetry.space_group_name_H-M   'P 1'
#
loop_
_entity.id
_entity.type
_entity.pdbx_description
1 polymer ?
#
loop_
_entity_poly.entity_id
_entity_poly.type
_entity_poly.pdbx_seq_one_letter_code
_entity_poly.pdbx_strand_id
1 'polypeptide(L)'
;MNDEAATSIMGTCNSSPDITISSGGLIDSITRPPMLTLASDHVPIIISIEKHPDFVSVDNRTYINFKKANWVGFTEFTESTFNALPIPTDLRTTHVNSSR
;
A
#
# COMPACT_ATOMS: atom_id res chain seq x y z
N MET A 1 -10.39 -12.72 -10.96
CA MET A 1 -11.56 -11.83 -10.93
C MET A 1 -11.02 -10.43 -10.67
N ASN A 2 -11.00 -9.57 -11.70
CA ASN A 2 -10.56 -8.19 -11.56
C ASN A 2 -11.81 -7.32 -11.64
N ASP A 3 -12.13 -6.60 -10.57
CA ASP A 3 -13.15 -5.56 -10.63
C ASP A 3 -12.50 -4.28 -11.12
N GLU A 4 -13.08 -3.66 -12.15
CA GLU A 4 -12.59 -2.42 -12.76
C GLU A 4 -12.94 -1.16 -11.92
N ALA A 5 -13.34 -1.35 -10.66
CA ALA A 5 -13.67 -0.26 -9.76
C ALA A 5 -12.39 0.51 -9.38
N ALA A 6 -12.43 1.84 -9.52
CA ALA A 6 -11.32 2.70 -9.14
C ALA A 6 -11.04 2.62 -7.63
N THR A 7 -9.77 2.51 -7.25
CA THR A 7 -9.35 2.52 -5.83
C THR A 7 -8.92 3.92 -5.36
N SER A 8 -9.06 4.94 -6.21
CA SER A 8 -8.84 6.35 -5.87
C SER A 8 -9.99 7.22 -6.37
N ILE A 9 -10.30 8.27 -5.62
CA ILE A 9 -11.37 9.25 -5.93
C ILE A 9 -10.82 10.61 -6.38
N MET A 10 -9.53 10.74 -6.67
CA MET A 10 -8.92 12.01 -7.07
C MET A 10 -9.41 12.43 -8.47
N GLY A 11 -10.16 13.54 -8.51
CA GLY A 11 -11.06 13.94 -9.61
C GLY A 11 -10.50 14.10 -11.04
N THR A 12 -9.20 13.88 -11.29
CA THR A 12 -8.61 13.83 -12.66
C THR A 12 -7.66 12.65 -12.91
N CYS A 13 -7.37 11.82 -11.90
CA CYS A 13 -6.48 10.67 -12.01
C CYS A 13 -7.20 9.42 -11.51
N ASN A 14 -7.84 8.69 -12.41
CA ASN A 14 -8.49 7.40 -12.12
C ASN A 14 -7.47 6.26 -12.04
N SER A 15 -6.35 6.47 -11.34
CA SER A 15 -5.38 5.40 -11.12
C SER A 15 -5.87 4.50 -9.99
N SER A 16 -5.76 3.18 -10.18
CA SER A 16 -5.92 2.19 -9.12
C SER A 16 -4.54 1.62 -8.74
N PRO A 17 -3.71 2.36 -7.98
CA PRO A 17 -2.38 1.87 -7.60
C PRO A 17 -2.46 0.76 -6.55
N ASP A 18 -3.59 0.62 -5.87
CA ASP A 18 -3.77 -0.33 -4.78
C ASP A 18 -4.01 -1.74 -5.35
N ILE A 19 -3.23 -2.72 -4.88
CA ILE A 19 -3.33 -4.11 -5.34
C ILE A 19 -3.38 -5.09 -4.18
N THR A 20 -4.08 -6.19 -4.39
CA THR A 20 -4.08 -7.34 -3.49
C THR A 20 -3.63 -8.57 -4.28
N ILE A 21 -2.57 -9.22 -3.83
CA ILE A 21 -2.00 -10.41 -4.46
C ILE A 21 -2.28 -11.62 -3.57
N SER A 22 -2.70 -12.73 -4.17
CA SER A 22 -2.91 -14.00 -3.48
C SER A 22 -2.25 -15.16 -4.22
N SER A 23 -1.99 -16.25 -3.50
CA SER A 23 -1.59 -17.51 -4.11
C SER A 23 -2.76 -18.14 -4.86
N GLY A 24 -2.49 -18.87 -5.95
CA GLY A 24 -3.52 -19.54 -6.74
C GLY A 24 -4.42 -20.47 -5.93
N GLY A 25 -3.90 -21.08 -4.86
CA GLY A 25 -4.68 -21.94 -3.96
C GLY A 25 -5.68 -21.20 -3.05
N LEU A 26 -5.72 -19.87 -3.09
CA LEU A 26 -6.64 -19.04 -2.30
C LEU A 26 -7.63 -18.27 -3.20
N ILE A 27 -7.53 -18.37 -4.52
CA ILE A 27 -8.31 -17.54 -5.43
C ILE A 27 -9.82 -17.78 -5.30
N ASP A 28 -10.21 -19.03 -5.05
CA ASP A 28 -11.61 -19.44 -4.89
C ASP A 28 -12.15 -19.14 -3.48
N SER A 29 -11.27 -18.87 -2.52
CA SER A 29 -11.64 -18.49 -1.16
C SER A 29 -11.78 -16.98 -0.98
N ILE A 30 -11.37 -16.17 -1.95
CA ILE A 30 -11.34 -14.70 -1.81
C ILE A 30 -12.59 -14.08 -2.40
N THR A 31 -13.35 -13.36 -1.58
CA THR A 31 -14.44 -12.48 -2.03
C THR A 31 -14.08 -11.01 -1.80
N ARG A 32 -14.54 -10.12 -2.69
CA ARG A 32 -14.34 -8.66 -2.59
C ARG A 32 -15.70 -7.99 -2.34
N PRO A 33 -16.04 -7.61 -1.10
CA PRO A 33 -17.22 -6.80 -0.87
C PRO A 33 -17.00 -5.36 -1.38
N PRO A 34 -18.01 -4.70 -1.98
CA PRO A 34 -17.91 -3.30 -2.40
C PRO A 34 -17.75 -2.41 -1.18
N MET A 35 -16.80 -1.46 -1.23
CA MET A 35 -16.32 -0.80 -0.03
C MET A 35 -17.04 0.51 0.36
N LEU A 36 -17.11 0.70 1.68
CA LEU A 36 -17.72 1.78 2.44
C LEU A 36 -16.73 2.94 2.66
N THR A 37 -17.09 4.15 2.23
CA THR A 37 -16.27 5.36 2.21
C THR A 37 -15.63 5.72 3.56
N LEU A 38 -14.29 5.79 3.62
CA LEU A 38 -13.55 6.55 4.64
C LEU A 38 -13.16 7.93 4.05
N ALA A 39 -12.89 8.91 4.91
CA ALA A 39 -12.45 10.26 4.52
C ALA A 39 -10.99 10.31 4.01
N SER A 40 -10.63 9.42 3.07
CA SER A 40 -9.35 9.35 2.37
C SER A 40 -9.60 9.43 0.87
N ASP A 41 -8.62 10.00 0.15
CA ASP A 41 -8.51 9.98 -1.31
C ASP A 41 -8.16 8.58 -1.88
N HIS A 42 -7.78 7.64 -1.01
CA HIS A 42 -7.68 6.21 -1.28
C HIS A 42 -8.93 5.46 -0.79
N VAL A 43 -9.49 4.62 -1.64
CA VAL A 43 -10.60 3.70 -1.33
C VAL A 43 -9.98 2.37 -0.90
N PRO A 44 -10.13 1.94 0.37
CA PRO A 44 -9.55 0.67 0.77
C PRO A 44 -10.07 -0.52 -0.05
N ILE A 45 -9.21 -1.51 -0.27
CA ILE A 45 -9.59 -2.78 -0.87
C ILE A 45 -9.90 -3.75 0.27
N ILE A 46 -11.18 -4.06 0.47
CA ILE A 46 -11.60 -5.10 1.42
C ILE A 46 -11.67 -6.44 0.69
N ILE A 47 -11.06 -7.47 1.28
CA ILE A 47 -11.21 -8.86 0.88
C ILE A 47 -11.68 -9.71 2.07
N SER A 48 -12.52 -10.70 1.81
CA SER A 48 -12.80 -11.78 2.76
C SER A 48 -12.16 -13.06 2.23
N ILE A 49 -11.56 -13.86 3.11
CA ILE A 49 -10.94 -15.15 2.75
C ILE A 49 -11.68 -16.27 3.47
N GLU A 50 -12.53 -16.98 2.75
CA GLU A 50 -13.27 -18.14 3.22
C GLU A 50 -12.46 -19.40 2.98
N LYS A 51 -11.63 -19.76 3.95
CA LYS A 51 -10.91 -21.03 3.95
C LYS A 51 -11.45 -21.93 5.05
N HIS A 52 -11.86 -23.15 4.71
CA HIS A 52 -12.13 -24.17 5.71
C HIS A 52 -10.85 -24.35 6.56
N PRO A 53 -10.91 -24.12 7.88
CA PRO A 53 -9.73 -24.23 8.72
C PRO A 53 -9.32 -25.70 8.77
N ASP A 54 -8.36 -26.07 7.94
CA ASP A 54 -7.46 -27.17 8.26
C ASP A 54 -6.67 -26.69 9.47
N PHE A 55 -7.21 -26.95 10.67
CA PHE A 55 -6.55 -26.59 11.91
C PHE A 55 -5.24 -27.38 11.99
N VAL A 56 -4.15 -26.82 11.47
CA VAL A 56 -2.83 -27.15 11.96
C VAL A 56 -2.76 -26.53 13.34
N SER A 57 -2.74 -27.39 14.37
CA SER A 57 -2.46 -26.95 15.73
C SER A 57 -1.10 -26.25 15.71
N VAL A 58 -1.15 -24.93 15.77
CA VAL A 58 0.02 -24.08 15.98
C VAL A 58 -0.21 -23.35 17.29
N ASP A 59 0.85 -23.15 18.06
CA ASP A 59 0.76 -22.29 19.23
C ASP A 59 0.29 -20.91 18.76
N ASN A 60 -0.78 -20.39 19.37
CA ASN A 60 -1.19 -19.00 19.18
C ASN A 60 -0.08 -18.10 19.72
N ARG A 61 0.83 -17.67 18.84
CA ARG A 61 1.94 -16.77 19.19
C ARG A 61 1.60 -15.35 18.80
N THR A 62 1.27 -14.54 19.80
CA THR A 62 1.20 -13.09 19.63
C THR A 62 2.57 -12.50 19.90
N TYR A 63 3.25 -12.01 18.85
CA TYR A 63 4.48 -11.24 19.01
C TYR A 63 4.12 -9.78 19.23
N ILE A 64 4.23 -9.33 20.48
CA ILE A 64 4.10 -7.90 20.80
C ILE A 64 5.50 -7.31 20.79
N ASN A 65 5.76 -6.41 19.83
CA ASN A 65 7.00 -5.65 19.85
C ASN A 65 6.93 -4.57 20.95
N PHE A 66 7.44 -4.89 22.15
CA PHE A 66 7.55 -3.93 23.25
C PHE A 66 8.71 -2.94 23.09
N LYS A 67 9.65 -3.20 22.17
CA LYS A 67 10.61 -2.17 21.77
C LYS A 67 9.86 -1.19 20.89
N LYS A 68 9.44 -0.07 21.50
CA LYS A 68 9.04 1.12 20.75
C LYS A 68 10.06 1.35 19.64
N ALA A 69 9.58 1.63 18.43
CA ALA A 69 10.47 1.99 17.34
C ALA A 69 11.41 3.13 17.83
N ASN A 70 12.70 2.99 17.56
CA ASN A 70 13.67 4.04 17.87
C ASN A 70 13.53 5.15 16.82
N TRP A 71 12.41 5.88 16.89
CA TRP A 71 12.11 6.96 15.95
C TRP A 71 13.19 8.04 15.96
N VAL A 72 13.75 8.35 17.14
CA VAL A 72 14.87 9.29 17.28
C VAL A 72 16.07 8.83 16.46
N GLY A 73 16.53 7.58 16.64
CA GLY A 73 17.67 7.06 15.89
C GLY A 73 17.39 6.88 14.39
N PHE A 74 16.16 6.54 14.01
CA PHE A 74 15.75 6.50 12.60
C PHE A 74 15.81 7.90 11.97
N THR A 75 15.29 8.92 12.66
CA THR A 75 15.32 10.31 12.21
C THR A 75 16.75 10.81 12.10
N GLU A 76 17.58 10.62 13.13
CA GLU A 76 19.01 11.01 13.11
C GLU A 76 19.75 10.38 11.92
N PHE A 77 19.58 9.07 11.72
CA PHE A 77 20.20 8.36 10.61
C PHE A 77 19.72 8.90 9.25
N THR A 78 18.41 9.06 9.09
CA THR A 78 17.80 9.43 7.81
C THR A 78 18.17 10.86 7.42
N GLU A 79 18.04 11.80 8.36
CA GLU A 79 18.40 13.21 8.15
C GLU A 79 19.91 13.36 7.90
N SER A 80 20.76 12.65 8.64
CA SER A 80 22.21 12.66 8.38
C SER A 80 22.54 12.11 6.98
N THR A 81 21.85 11.05 6.56
CA THR A 81 22.08 10.43 5.26
C THR A 81 21.62 11.36 4.13
N PHE A 82 20.42 11.94 4.24
CA PHE A 82 19.90 12.85 3.21
C PHE A 82 20.66 14.17 3.12
N ASN A 83 21.10 14.74 4.25
CA ASN A 83 21.95 15.94 4.23
C ASN A 83 23.31 15.71 3.57
N ALA A 84 23.80 14.46 3.58
CA ALA A 84 25.05 14.09 2.91
C ALA A 84 24.86 13.80 1.40
N LEU A 85 23.62 13.65 0.92
CA LEU A 85 23.35 13.49 -0.50
C LEU A 85 23.44 14.84 -1.22
N PRO A 86 23.94 14.87 -2.47
CA PRO A 86 23.88 16.07 -3.28
C PRO A 86 22.41 16.45 -3.53
N ILE A 87 22.14 17.75 -3.61
CA ILE A 87 20.83 18.26 -4.02
C ILE A 87 20.48 17.61 -5.35
N PRO A 88 19.34 16.89 -5.46
CA PRO A 88 18.92 16.30 -6.71
C PRO A 88 18.90 17.37 -7.80
N THR A 89 19.74 17.20 -8.83
CA THR A 89 19.94 18.21 -9.87
C THR A 89 18.77 18.26 -10.86
N ASP A 90 17.83 17.32 -10.77
CA ASP A 90 16.64 17.31 -11.61
C ASP A 90 15.38 16.99 -10.79
N LEU A 91 14.59 18.02 -10.51
CA LEU A 91 13.21 17.89 -10.02
C LEU A 91 12.18 18.26 -11.09
N ARG A 92 12.59 18.51 -12.35
CA ARG A 92 11.73 18.93 -13.48
C ARG A 92 12.57 19.15 -14.76
N THR A 93 12.72 18.12 -15.60
CA THR A 93 12.54 18.30 -17.05
C THR A 93 11.10 17.93 -17.39
N THR A 94 10.19 18.87 -17.15
CA THR A 94 8.99 18.97 -17.98
C THR A 94 9.46 19.49 -19.34
N HIS A 95 9.53 18.61 -20.34
CA HIS A 95 9.63 19.04 -21.73
C HIS A 95 8.33 19.76 -22.11
N VAL A 96 8.27 21.06 -21.82
CA VAL A 96 7.29 21.97 -22.42
C VAL A 96 8.03 22.76 -23.48
N ASN A 97 7.99 22.27 -24.72
CA ASN A 97 8.15 23.08 -25.94
C ASN A 97 6.88 22.76 -26.75
N SER A 98 5.80 23.54 -26.67
CA SER A 98 5.56 24.84 -27.31
C SER A 98 5.92 24.87 -28.80
N SER A 99 4.85 24.90 -29.61
CA SER A 99 4.71 25.36 -31.00
C SER A 99 5.78 25.00 -32.04
N ARG A 100 5.38 24.16 -33.00
CA ARG A 100 5.14 24.62 -34.37
C ARG A 100 4.04 23.82 -35.05
#